data_AF-A0A5C5WFP7-F1
#
_entry.id   AF-A0A5C5WFP7-F1
#
_cell.length_a   1.000
_cell.length_b   1.000
_cell.length_c   1.000
_cell.angle_alpha   90.00
_cell.angle_beta   90.00
_cell.angle_gamma   90.00
#
_symmetry.space_group_name_H-M   'P 1'
#
loop_
_entity.id
_entity.type
_entity.pdbx_description
1 polymer ?
#
loop_
_entity_poly.entity_id
_entity_poly.type
_entity_poly.pdbx_seq_one_letter_code
_entity_poly.pdbx_strand_id
1 'polypeptide(L)'
;MTHEDLFPLTVAIKKATGRSPHLSTAIRWTQRPNRHGIRLKSWVVGGRRLTSVEAVRRHIDATTRAADNFTPCIDDTSANRSHQAMMRELTAEGV
;
A
#
# COMPACT_ATOMS: atom_id res chain seq x y z
N MET A 1 28.88 -4.27 -3.29
CA MET A 1 27.64 -4.71 -3.97
C MET A 1 26.84 -5.51 -2.97
N THR A 2 25.74 -4.98 -2.44
CA THR A 2 24.83 -5.75 -1.58
C THR A 2 24.08 -6.74 -2.46
N HIS A 3 24.36 -8.03 -2.28
CA HIS A 3 23.63 -9.09 -2.95
C HIS A 3 22.22 -9.16 -2.32
N GLU A 4 21.17 -8.86 -3.10
CA GLU A 4 19.79 -8.99 -2.64
C GLU A 4 19.25 -10.37 -3.03
N ASP A 5 18.89 -11.18 -2.04
CA ASP A 5 18.32 -12.49 -2.29
C ASP A 5 16.87 -12.37 -2.81
N LEU A 6 16.61 -13.07 -3.91
CA LEU A 6 15.29 -13.09 -4.55
C LEU A 6 14.43 -14.21 -3.99
N PHE A 7 13.21 -13.86 -3.58
CA PHE A 7 12.21 -14.80 -3.09
C PHE A 7 10.92 -14.70 -3.91
N PRO A 8 10.08 -15.74 -3.89
CA PRO A 8 8.71 -15.63 -4.39
C PRO A 8 7.98 -14.45 -3.73
N LEU A 9 7.17 -13.73 -4.51
CA LEU A 9 6.50 -12.49 -4.08
C LEU A 9 5.89 -12.55 -2.66
N THR A 10 5.05 -13.53 -2.39
CA THR A 10 4.37 -13.67 -1.09
C THR A 10 5.34 -14.01 0.05
N VAL A 11 6.39 -14.77 -0.24
CA VAL A 11 7.43 -15.13 0.73
C VAL A 11 8.26 -13.90 1.11
N ALA A 12 8.66 -13.09 0.13
CA ALA A 12 9.38 -11.84 0.38
C ALA A 12 8.55 -10.89 1.26
N ILE A 13 7.25 -10.74 0.97
CA ILE A 13 6.35 -9.89 1.75
C ILE A 13 6.20 -10.39 3.19
N LYS A 14 6.02 -11.70 3.38
CA LYS A 14 5.96 -12.31 4.72
C LYS A 14 7.24 -12.09 5.50
N LYS A 15 8.41 -12.25 4.86
CA LYS A 15 9.72 -11.98 5.48
C LYS A 15 9.91 -10.51 5.84
N ALA A 16 9.43 -9.59 5.01
CA ALA A 16 9.58 -8.16 5.24
C ALA A 16 8.66 -7.63 6.35
N THR A 17 7.42 -8.11 6.40
CA THR A 17 6.34 -7.49 7.21
C THR A 17 5.83 -8.37 8.35
N GLY A 18 6.21 -9.64 8.39
CA GLY A 18 5.59 -10.64 9.28
C GLY A 18 4.17 -11.03 8.89
N ARG A 19 3.57 -10.40 7.86
CA ARG A 19 2.19 -10.62 7.41
C ARG A 19 2.13 -11.15 5.98
N SER A 20 1.07 -11.92 5.71
CA SER A 20 0.79 -12.44 4.38
C SER A 20 -0.49 -11.79 3.83
N PRO A 21 -0.40 -10.68 3.09
CA PRO A 21 -1.56 -10.12 2.41
C PRO A 21 -2.09 -11.09 1.36
N HIS A 22 -3.37 -10.94 1.01
CA HIS A 22 -3.99 -11.74 -0.05
C HIS A 22 -3.21 -11.63 -1.37
N LEU A 23 -3.13 -12.73 -2.13
CA LEU A 23 -2.34 -12.81 -3.35
C LEU A 23 -2.68 -11.70 -4.35
N SER A 24 -3.98 -11.37 -4.51
CA SER A 24 -4.41 -10.28 -5.40
C SER A 24 -3.84 -8.92 -4.98
N THR A 25 -3.69 -8.67 -3.68
CA THR A 25 -3.08 -7.44 -3.16
C THR A 25 -1.59 -7.41 -3.46
N ALA A 26 -0.89 -8.52 -3.19
CA ALA A 26 0.53 -8.65 -3.51
C ALA A 26 0.80 -8.45 -5.01
N ILE A 27 0.00 -9.09 -5.87
CA ILE A 27 0.10 -8.93 -7.33
C ILE A 27 -0.16 -7.48 -7.74
N ARG A 28 -1.21 -6.85 -7.19
CA ARG A 28 -1.54 -5.44 -7.48
C ARG A 28 -0.36 -4.51 -7.24
N TRP A 29 0.35 -4.67 -6.12
CA TRP A 29 1.55 -3.87 -5.79
C TRP A 29 2.63 -3.95 -6.88
N THR A 30 2.72 -5.06 -7.60
CA THR A 30 3.70 -5.27 -8.67
C THR A 30 3.22 -4.83 -10.04
N GLN A 31 1.91 -4.87 -10.31
CA GLN A 31 1.34 -4.58 -11.62
C GLN A 31 1.02 -3.10 -11.80
N ARG A 32 0.50 -2.44 -10.76
CA ARG A 32 0.01 -1.06 -10.83
C ARG A 32 0.70 -0.20 -9.77
N PRO A 33 1.00 1.07 -10.07
CA PRO A 33 1.38 2.01 -9.02
C PRO A 33 0.23 2.16 -8.02
N ASN A 34 0.54 2.37 -6.76
CA ASN A 34 -0.44 2.74 -5.75
C ASN A 34 -0.91 4.20 -5.98
N ARG A 35 -1.83 4.69 -5.14
CA ARG A 35 -2.34 6.07 -5.22
C ARG A 35 -1.27 7.16 -5.15
N HIS A 36 -0.07 6.82 -4.66
CA HIS A 36 1.09 7.71 -4.55
C HIS A 36 2.09 7.54 -5.71
N GLY A 37 1.74 6.80 -6.76
CA GLY A 37 2.63 6.55 -7.91
C GLY A 37 3.70 5.47 -7.67
N ILE A 38 3.68 4.78 -6.53
CA ILE A 38 4.75 3.86 -6.11
C ILE A 38 4.38 2.42 -6.46
N ARG A 39 5.29 1.70 -7.11
CA ARG A 39 5.13 0.29 -7.50
C ARG A 39 6.23 -0.58 -6.91
N LEU A 40 5.89 -1.80 -6.49
CA LEU A 40 6.84 -2.77 -5.96
C LEU A 40 7.72 -3.32 -7.09
N LYS A 41 9.03 -3.26 -6.90
CA LYS A 41 10.02 -3.83 -7.83
C LYS A 41 9.93 -5.36 -7.79
N SER A 42 9.80 -5.98 -8.96
CA SER A 42 9.75 -7.43 -9.10
C SER A 42 10.28 -7.86 -10.45
N TRP A 43 10.69 -9.12 -10.54
CA TRP A 43 11.17 -9.77 -11.75
C TRP A 43 10.34 -11.01 -12.01
N VAL A 44 10.13 -11.35 -13.28
CA VAL A 44 9.52 -12.61 -13.68
C VAL A 44 10.62 -13.49 -14.25
N VAL A 45 10.89 -14.61 -13.60
CA VAL A 45 11.91 -15.59 -14.00
C VAL A 45 11.23 -16.95 -14.10
N GLY A 46 11.26 -17.56 -15.29
CA GLY A 46 10.59 -18.86 -15.54
C GLY A 46 9.09 -18.83 -15.25
N GLY A 47 8.41 -17.72 -15.53
CA GLY A 47 6.98 -17.53 -15.23
C GLY A 47 6.63 -17.27 -13.77
N ARG A 48 7.61 -17.32 -12.85
CA ARG A 48 7.41 -17.03 -11.43
C ARG A 48 7.86 -15.61 -11.09
N ARG A 49 7.03 -14.88 -10.35
CA ARG A 49 7.36 -13.52 -9.89
C ARG A 49 8.19 -13.57 -8.61
N LEU A 50 9.36 -12.95 -8.68
CA LEU A 50 10.33 -12.83 -7.61
C LEU A 50 10.52 -11.37 -7.20
N THR A 51 10.84 -11.15 -5.93
CA THR A 51 11.23 -9.85 -5.37
C THR A 51 12.16 -10.06 -4.17
N SER A 52 12.88 -9.03 -3.75
CA SER A 52 13.74 -9.05 -2.57
C SER A 52 13.01 -8.51 -1.34
N VAL A 53 13.52 -8.86 -0.15
CA VAL A 53 13.00 -8.31 1.11
C VAL A 53 13.26 -6.80 1.18
N GLU A 54 14.45 -6.33 0.78
CA GLU A 54 14.74 -4.90 0.64
C GLU A 54 13.76 -4.19 -0.29
N ALA A 55 13.42 -4.76 -1.45
CA ALA A 55 12.48 -4.12 -2.38
C ALA A 55 11.09 -3.92 -1.74
N VAL A 56 10.62 -4.88 -0.94
CA VAL A 56 9.36 -4.74 -0.19
C VAL A 56 9.47 -3.65 0.87
N ARG A 57 10.56 -3.61 1.65
CA ARG A 57 10.79 -2.56 2.65
C ARG A 57 10.81 -1.18 2.01
N ARG A 58 11.60 -0.99 0.95
CA ARG A 58 11.65 0.26 0.19
C ARG A 58 10.28 0.68 -0.35
N HIS A 59 9.47 -0.27 -0.83
CA HIS A 59 8.11 0.02 -1.29
C HIS A 59 7.23 0.54 -0.16
N ILE A 60 7.29 -0.09 1.01
CA ILE A 60 6.52 0.32 2.19
C ILE A 60 7.00 1.68 2.67
N ASP A 61 8.30 1.86 2.86
CA ASP A 61 8.89 3.13 3.33
C ASP A 61 8.56 4.28 2.39
N ALA A 62 8.67 4.07 1.08
CA ALA A 62 8.28 5.08 0.09
C ALA A 62 6.79 5.38 0.16
N THR A 63 5.94 4.36 0.34
CA THR A 63 4.48 4.52 0.44
C THR A 63 4.10 5.29 1.70
N THR A 64 4.70 4.95 2.84
CA THR A 64 4.50 5.64 4.12
C THR A 64 4.97 7.10 4.01
N ARG A 65 6.19 7.33 3.52
CA ARG A 65 6.72 8.68 3.34
C ARG A 65 5.86 9.51 2.39
N ALA A 66 5.33 8.90 1.33
CA ALA A 66 4.44 9.60 0.41
C ALA A 66 3.06 9.88 1.02
N ALA A 67 2.57 9.04 1.93
CA ALA A 67 1.35 9.29 2.68
C ALA A 67 1.54 10.43 3.69
N ASP A 68 2.68 10.48 4.39
CA ASP A 68 2.98 11.53 5.38
C ASP A 68 3.16 12.91 4.74
N ASN A 69 3.71 12.96 3.52
CA ASN A 69 3.89 14.21 2.76
C ASN A 69 2.64 14.61 1.97
N PHE A 70 1.58 13.81 1.97
CA PHE A 70 0.35 14.14 1.30
C PHE A 70 -0.53 14.95 2.26
N THR A 71 -0.65 16.25 2.02
CA THR A 71 -1.81 17.00 2.54
C THR A 71 -3.05 16.29 2.03
N PRO A 72 -3.98 15.82 2.87
CA PRO A 72 -5.15 15.11 2.39
C PRO A 72 -5.91 16.04 1.44
N CYS A 73 -5.88 15.75 0.15
CA CYS A 73 -7.03 16.12 -0.66
C CYS A 73 -8.16 15.27 -0.08
N ILE A 74 -9.21 15.94 0.37
CA ILE A 74 -10.36 15.23 0.92
C ILE A 74 -10.90 14.40 -0.24
N ASP A 75 -10.67 13.09 -0.22
CA ASP A 75 -11.32 12.21 -1.18
C ASP A 75 -12.82 12.24 -0.91
N ASP A 76 -13.65 12.24 -1.95
CA ASP A 76 -15.10 12.42 -1.82
C ASP A 76 -15.72 11.47 -0.78
N THR A 77 -15.14 10.27 -0.61
CA THR A 77 -15.63 9.28 0.37
C THR A 77 -15.30 9.68 1.80
N SER A 78 -14.10 10.20 2.07
CA SER A 78 -13.71 10.75 3.37
C SER A 78 -14.51 12.02 3.71
N ALA A 79 -14.73 12.91 2.73
CA ALA A 79 -15.57 14.09 2.86
C ALA A 79 -16.98 13.70 3.30
N ASN A 80 -17.58 12.74 2.60
CA ASN A 80 -18.94 12.32 2.84
C ASN A 80 -19.11 11.69 4.23
N ARG A 81 -18.10 10.93 4.69
CA ARG A 81 -18.16 10.29 6.02
C ARG A 81 -18.06 11.31 7.15
N SER A 82 -17.16 12.28 7.05
CA SER A 82 -17.05 13.37 8.02
C SER A 82 -18.29 14.26 8.00
N HIS A 83 -18.81 14.58 6.81
CA HIS A 83 -20.05 15.34 6.63
C HIS A 83 -21.25 14.62 7.23
N GLN A 84 -21.40 13.31 7.00
CA GLN A 84 -22.48 12.53 7.62
C GLN A 84 -22.35 12.42 9.14
N ALA A 85 -21.13 12.36 9.68
CA ALA A 85 -20.91 12.40 11.11
C ALA A 85 -21.33 13.75 11.71
N MET A 86 -20.90 14.86 11.11
CA MET A 86 -21.31 16.21 11.52
C MET A 86 -22.82 16.42 11.39
N MET A 87 -23.43 16.00 10.28
CA MET A 87 -24.88 16.12 10.08
C MET A 87 -25.68 15.34 11.12
N ARG A 88 -25.20 14.15 11.54
CA ARG A 88 -25.83 13.38 12.61
C ARG A 88 -25.74 14.09 13.96
N GLU A 89 -24.61 14.74 14.24
CA GLU A 89 -24.39 15.50 15.46
C GLU A 89 -25.32 16.73 15.51
N LEU A 90 -25.39 17.52 14.44
CA LEU A 90 -26.35 18.63 14.28
C LEU A 90 -27.81 18.18 14.43
N THR A 91 -28.17 17.04 13.82
CA THR A 91 -29.53 16.51 13.93
C THR A 91 -29.84 16.04 15.36
N ALA A 92 -28.84 15.57 16.11
CA ALA A 92 -28.99 15.16 17.50
C ALA A 92 -29.06 16.35 18.47
N GLU A 93 -28.39 17.46 18.14
CA GLU A 93 -28.43 18.72 18.89
C GLU A 93 -29.72 19.54 18.66
N GLY A 94 -30.53 19.18 17.66
CA GLY A 94 -31.91 19.65 17.54
C GLY A 94 -32.07 21.11 17.11
N VAL A 95 -31.31 21.51 16.08
CA VAL A 95 -31.63 22.70 15.26
C VAL A 95 -32.42 22.28 14.03
#